data_AF-J2W1U8-F1
#
_entry.id   AF-J2W1U8-F1
#
_cell.length_a   1.000
_cell.length_b   1.000
_cell.length_c   1.000
_cell.angle_alpha   90.00
_cell.angle_beta   90.00
_cell.angle_gamma   90.00
#
_symmetry.space_group_name_H-M   'P 1'
#
loop_
_entity.id
_entity.type
_entity.pdbx_description
1 polymer ?
#
loop_
_entity_poly.entity_id
_entity_poly.type
_entity_poly.pdbx_seq_one_letter_code
_entity_poly.pdbx_strand_id
1 'polypeptide(L)'
;MSSDLWSFSLDTYARPGVEGACLQLQSTGVNVCLLLCGLWLGQRGVTCNEQRLQLLRGVAGPWDADVVQPLRALRQQWKAAASEDAGLDDLREQVKALEMEAERHLLLRLERLAQSWPQCKATDPTAWLEGVAAGTATLDRDALHQLRVAVTGT
;
A
#
# COMPACT_ATOMS: atom_id res chain seq x y z
N MET A 1 -6.58 15.59 12.55
CA MET A 1 -6.56 15.47 11.08
C MET A 1 -5.12 15.35 10.67
N SER A 2 -4.54 14.17 10.93
CA SER A 2 -3.15 13.84 10.62
C SER A 2 -2.99 13.81 9.11
N SER A 3 -2.28 14.82 8.59
CA SER A 3 -2.13 15.13 7.16
C SER A 3 -1.09 14.25 6.44
N ASP A 4 -0.47 13.33 7.16
CA ASP A 4 0.60 12.46 6.71
C ASP A 4 0.04 11.14 6.14
N LEU A 5 0.78 10.55 5.21
CA LEU A 5 0.34 9.36 4.48
C LEU A 5 0.21 8.15 5.42
N TRP A 6 1.01 8.08 6.48
CA TRP A 6 0.96 7.00 7.45
C TRP A 6 -0.35 6.97 8.22
N SER A 7 -0.75 8.09 8.84
CA SER A 7 -2.03 8.13 9.53
C SER A 7 -3.22 7.95 8.60
N PHE A 8 -3.17 8.49 7.38
CA PHE A 8 -4.18 8.20 6.36
C PHE A 8 -4.27 6.69 6.05
N SER A 9 -3.14 6.01 5.97
CA SER A 9 -3.07 4.57 5.71
C SER A 9 -3.72 3.78 6.84
N LEU A 10 -3.44 4.14 8.10
CA LEU A 10 -4.07 3.52 9.27
C LEU A 10 -5.59 3.76 9.30
N ASP A 11 -6.03 4.99 9.10
CA ASP A 11 -7.45 5.36 9.08
C ASP A 11 -8.19 4.65 7.93
N THR A 12 -7.53 4.47 6.79
CA THR A 12 -8.08 3.76 5.63
C THR A 12 -8.18 2.27 5.93
N TYR A 13 -7.15 1.66 6.49
CA TYR A 13 -7.12 0.24 6.82
C TYR A 13 -8.15 -0.14 7.90
N ALA A 14 -8.44 0.78 8.84
CA ALA A 14 -9.46 0.60 9.87
C ALA A 14 -10.90 0.55 9.32
N ARG A 15 -11.13 0.89 8.04
CA ARG A 15 -12.47 0.88 7.45
C ARG A 15 -12.91 -0.55 7.10
N PRO A 16 -14.20 -0.89 7.30
CA PRO A 16 -14.71 -2.21 7.00
C PRO A 16 -14.52 -2.54 5.52
N GLY A 17 -13.97 -3.72 5.23
CA GLY A 17 -13.73 -4.22 3.87
C GLY A 17 -12.40 -3.81 3.24
N VAL A 18 -11.70 -2.78 3.78
CA VAL A 18 -10.41 -2.33 3.23
C VAL A 18 -9.32 -3.36 3.46
N GLU A 19 -9.20 -3.89 4.68
CA GLU A 19 -8.23 -4.94 4.99
C GLU A 19 -8.36 -6.14 4.03
N GLY A 20 -9.58 -6.65 3.84
CA GLY A 20 -9.84 -7.77 2.95
C GLY A 20 -9.43 -7.47 1.50
N ALA A 21 -9.81 -6.29 0.98
CA ALA A 21 -9.44 -5.87 -0.37
C ALA A 21 -7.92 -5.69 -0.52
N CYS A 22 -7.25 -5.09 0.46
CA CYS A 22 -5.79 -4.95 0.48
C CYS A 22 -5.09 -6.30 0.46
N LEU A 23 -5.55 -7.28 1.25
CA LEU A 23 -4.98 -8.63 1.29
C LEU A 23 -5.19 -9.37 -0.05
N GLN A 24 -6.36 -9.24 -0.66
CA GLN A 24 -6.61 -9.80 -2.00
C GLN A 24 -5.68 -9.19 -3.04
N LEU A 25 -5.56 -7.85 -3.07
CA LEU A 25 -4.67 -7.16 -4.00
C LEU A 25 -3.20 -7.51 -3.76
N GLN A 26 -2.79 -7.63 -2.50
CA GLN A 26 -1.46 -8.09 -2.11
C GLN A 26 -1.16 -9.50 -2.61
N SER A 27 -2.15 -10.41 -2.57
CA SER A 27 -2.01 -11.77 -3.09
C SER A 27 -1.77 -11.80 -4.62
N THR A 28 -2.25 -10.78 -5.33
CA THR A 28 -2.01 -10.60 -6.78
C THR A 28 -0.69 -9.88 -7.10
N GLY A 29 0.12 -9.59 -6.08
CA GLY A 29 1.42 -8.92 -6.23
C GLY A 29 1.34 -7.39 -6.28
N VAL A 30 0.18 -6.80 -5.94
CA VAL A 30 0.05 -5.34 -5.88
C VAL A 30 0.71 -4.81 -4.61
N ASN A 31 1.50 -3.73 -4.76
CA ASN A 31 2.08 -3.02 -3.64
C ASN A 31 1.01 -2.18 -2.91
N VAL A 32 0.61 -2.64 -1.71
CA VAL A 32 -0.43 -1.98 -0.91
C VAL A 32 -0.01 -0.56 -0.49
N CYS A 33 1.27 -0.32 -0.18
CA CYS A 33 1.74 1.03 0.15
C CYS A 33 1.58 2.01 -1.02
N LEU A 34 1.83 1.54 -2.23
CA LEU A 34 1.66 2.33 -3.45
C LEU A 34 0.17 2.62 -3.74
N LEU A 35 -0.71 1.65 -3.50
CA LEU A 35 -2.17 1.85 -3.59
C LEU A 35 -2.67 2.90 -2.60
N LEU A 36 -2.27 2.78 -1.33
CA LEU A 36 -2.63 3.73 -0.27
C LEU A 36 -2.09 5.13 -0.58
N CYS A 37 -0.87 5.23 -1.12
CA CYS A 37 -0.33 6.50 -1.61
C CYS A 37 -1.19 7.09 -2.75
N GLY A 38 -1.60 6.28 -3.73
CA GLY A 38 -2.49 6.71 -4.81
C GLY A 38 -3.82 7.26 -4.29
N LEU A 39 -4.45 6.56 -3.34
CA LEU A 39 -5.68 7.01 -2.68
C LEU A 39 -5.51 8.36 -1.98
N TRP A 40 -4.43 8.49 -1.21
CA TRP A 40 -4.10 9.73 -0.49
C TRP A 40 -3.88 10.90 -1.45
N LEU A 41 -3.18 10.68 -2.57
CA LEU A 41 -2.95 11.70 -3.60
C LEU A 41 -4.23 12.10 -4.33
N GLY A 42 -5.10 11.12 -4.62
CA GLY A 42 -6.44 11.37 -5.16
C GLY A 42 -7.27 12.24 -4.23
N GLN A 43 -7.28 11.95 -2.93
CA GLN A 43 -8.03 12.74 -1.94
C GLN A 43 -7.45 14.15 -1.77
N ARG A 44 -6.12 14.32 -1.90
CA ARG A 44 -5.45 15.64 -1.89
C ARG A 44 -5.66 16.43 -3.19
N GLY A 45 -6.33 15.84 -4.20
CA GLY A 45 -6.55 16.48 -5.50
C GLY A 45 -5.27 16.64 -6.32
N VAL A 46 -4.23 15.84 -6.07
CA VAL A 46 -3.01 15.90 -6.89
C VAL A 46 -3.26 15.22 -8.22
N THR A 47 -3.03 15.89 -9.36
CA THR A 47 -3.29 15.29 -10.68
C THR A 47 -2.45 14.04 -10.92
N CYS A 48 -3.10 12.93 -11.30
CA CYS A 48 -2.39 11.73 -11.76
C CYS A 48 -1.80 11.97 -13.15
N ASN A 49 -0.53 11.61 -13.34
CA ASN A 49 0.10 11.58 -14.66
C ASN A 49 1.18 10.49 -14.70
N GLU A 50 1.56 10.08 -15.91
CA GLU A 50 2.52 8.99 -16.09
C GLU A 50 3.88 9.28 -15.43
N GLN A 51 4.37 10.52 -15.53
CA GLN A 51 5.65 10.90 -14.92
C GLN A 51 5.65 10.69 -13.39
N ARG A 52 4.58 11.09 -12.70
CA ARG A 52 4.45 10.93 -11.25
C ARG A 52 4.26 9.46 -10.88
N LEU A 53 3.49 8.69 -11.65
CA LEU A 53 3.36 7.25 -11.45
C LEU A 53 4.72 6.55 -11.54
N GLN A 54 5.52 6.88 -12.54
CA GLN A 54 6.88 6.34 -12.71
C GLN A 54 7.80 6.74 -11.55
N LEU A 55 7.71 7.97 -11.05
CA LEU A 55 8.47 8.40 -9.86
C LEU A 55 8.10 7.59 -8.61
N LEU A 56 6.81 7.39 -8.34
CA LEU A 56 6.37 6.58 -7.19
C LEU A 56 6.81 5.12 -7.33
N ARG A 57 6.64 4.53 -8.53
CA ARG A 57 7.11 3.16 -8.82
C ARG A 57 8.61 3.01 -8.68
N GLY A 58 9.39 4.01 -9.12
CA GLY A 58 10.85 4.02 -8.99
C GLY A 58 11.34 4.06 -7.55
N VAL A 59 10.58 4.72 -6.65
CA VAL A 59 10.87 4.71 -5.21
C VAL A 59 10.38 3.43 -4.53
N ALA A 60 9.20 2.95 -4.90
CA ALA A 60 8.58 1.79 -4.25
C ALA A 60 9.16 0.45 -4.67
N GLY A 61 9.43 0.27 -5.97
CA GLY A 61 9.84 -1.02 -6.55
C GLY A 61 11.06 -1.63 -5.86
N PRO A 62 12.22 -0.93 -5.82
CA PRO A 62 13.43 -1.48 -5.20
C PRO A 62 13.23 -1.77 -3.70
N TRP A 63 12.57 -0.87 -2.97
CA TRP A 63 12.35 -1.07 -1.54
C TRP A 63 11.39 -2.23 -1.23
N ASP A 64 10.34 -2.38 -2.03
CA ASP A 64 9.42 -3.50 -1.87
C ASP A 64 10.13 -4.82 -2.17
N ALA A 65 10.85 -4.91 -3.30
CA ALA A 65 11.55 -6.12 -3.72
C ALA A 65 12.68 -6.53 -2.77
N ASP A 66 13.47 -5.57 -2.28
CA ASP A 66 14.69 -5.87 -1.52
C ASP A 66 14.46 -5.92 0.00
N VAL A 67 13.38 -5.32 0.52
CA VAL A 67 13.13 -5.19 1.96
C VAL A 67 11.80 -5.80 2.38
N VAL A 68 10.68 -5.38 1.77
CA VAL A 68 9.35 -5.80 2.23
C VAL A 68 9.03 -7.24 1.84
N GLN A 69 9.24 -7.60 0.56
CA GLN A 69 8.94 -8.94 0.04
C GLN A 69 9.74 -10.05 0.73
N PRO A 70 11.06 -9.89 1.02
CA PRO A 70 11.82 -10.90 1.74
C PRO A 70 11.32 -11.10 3.18
N LEU A 71 11.00 -10.03 3.91
CA LEU A 71 10.44 -10.11 5.27
C LEU A 71 9.08 -10.81 5.27
N ARG A 72 8.23 -10.45 4.31
CA ARG A 72 6.91 -11.07 4.12
C ARG A 72 7.02 -12.54 3.79
N ALA A 73 7.90 -12.91 2.86
CA ALA A 73 8.14 -14.28 2.48
C ALA A 73 8.60 -15.10 3.70
N LEU A 74 9.54 -14.58 4.48
CA LEU A 74 10.03 -15.23 5.69
C LEU A 74 8.91 -15.47 6.71
N ARG A 75 8.10 -14.44 7.00
CA ARG A 75 6.96 -14.54 7.91
C ARG A 75 5.92 -15.57 7.46
N GLN A 76 5.65 -15.65 6.16
CA GLN A 76 4.71 -16.62 5.60
C GLN A 76 5.27 -18.05 5.62
N GLN A 77 6.55 -18.22 5.28
CA GLN A 77 7.24 -19.52 5.34
C GLN A 77 7.23 -20.11 6.75
N TRP A 78 7.43 -19.29 7.78
CA TRP A 78 7.44 -19.74 9.17
C TRP A 78 6.06 -20.01 9.75
N LYS A 79 4.97 -19.61 9.07
CA LYS A 79 3.60 -19.70 9.62
C LYS A 79 3.21 -21.09 10.09
N ALA A 80 3.57 -22.15 9.34
CA ALA A 80 3.23 -23.52 9.72
C ALA A 80 4.10 -24.00 10.91
N ALA A 81 5.42 -23.83 10.82
CA ALA A 81 6.36 -24.28 11.85
C ALA A 81 6.20 -23.53 13.19
N ALA A 82 5.83 -22.24 13.15
CA ALA A 82 5.58 -21.43 14.35
C ALA A 82 4.42 -21.96 15.22
N SER A 83 3.49 -22.74 14.64
CA SER A 83 2.41 -23.35 15.43
C SER A 83 2.88 -24.46 16.37
N GLU A 84 4.08 -25.01 16.11
CA GLU A 84 4.68 -26.12 16.87
C GLU A 84 5.91 -25.67 17.68
N ASP A 85 6.44 -24.47 17.42
CA ASP A 85 7.62 -23.90 18.07
C ASP A 85 7.37 -22.45 18.51
N ALA A 86 7.20 -22.26 19.82
CA ALA A 86 6.95 -20.95 20.42
C ALA A 86 8.11 -19.96 20.24
N GLY A 87 9.37 -20.45 20.24
CA GLY A 87 10.53 -19.59 19.99
C GLY A 87 10.55 -19.08 18.56
N LEU A 88 10.12 -19.91 17.60
CA LEU A 88 9.96 -19.52 16.21
C LEU A 88 8.77 -18.56 16.02
N ASP A 89 7.68 -18.72 16.76
CA ASP A 89 6.55 -17.77 16.73
C ASP A 89 6.95 -16.38 17.24
N ASP A 90 7.73 -16.31 18.33
CA ASP A 90 8.28 -15.04 18.84
C ASP A 90 9.16 -14.34 17.78
N LEU A 91 10.01 -15.09 17.08
CA LEU A 91 10.81 -14.55 15.98
C LEU A 91 9.94 -14.11 14.80
N ARG A 92 8.88 -14.86 14.48
CA ARG A 92 7.94 -14.55 13.41
C ARG A 92 7.18 -13.25 13.69
N GLU A 93 6.76 -12.99 14.93
CA GLU A 93 6.12 -11.73 15.29
C GLU A 93 7.12 -10.55 15.27
N GLN A 94 8.41 -10.77 15.60
CA GLN A 94 9.46 -9.76 15.39
C GLN A 94 9.66 -9.43 13.91
N VAL A 95 9.69 -10.44 13.03
CA VAL A 95 9.76 -10.24 11.57
C VAL A 95 8.53 -9.47 11.06
N LYS A 96 7.34 -9.77 11.57
CA LYS A 96 6.11 -9.03 11.24
C LYS A 96 6.19 -7.57 11.65
N ALA A 97 6.72 -7.27 12.85
CA ALA A 97 6.93 -5.89 13.28
C ALA A 97 7.92 -5.16 12.38
N LEU A 98 9.00 -5.84 11.96
CA LEU A 98 9.99 -5.29 11.04
C LEU A 98 9.41 -5.07 9.63
N GLU A 99 8.57 -5.98 9.13
CA GLU A 99 7.84 -5.83 7.87
C GLU A 99 6.98 -4.56 7.91
N MET A 100 6.19 -4.38 8.97
CA MET A 100 5.32 -3.21 9.12
C MET A 100 6.13 -1.90 9.20
N GLU A 101 7.26 -1.90 9.91
CA GLU A 101 8.13 -0.73 9.97
C GLU A 101 8.79 -0.44 8.61
N ALA A 102 9.14 -1.47 7.83
CA ALA A 102 9.66 -1.31 6.47
C ALA A 102 8.59 -0.69 5.54
N GLU A 103 7.33 -1.12 5.63
CA GLU A 103 6.21 -0.54 4.89
C GLU A 103 5.97 0.92 5.30
N ARG A 104 6.05 1.23 6.59
CA ARG A 104 5.96 2.61 7.09
C ARG A 104 7.06 3.49 6.50
N HIS A 105 8.30 3.01 6.44
CA HIS A 105 9.39 3.74 5.81
C HIS A 105 9.15 3.99 4.31
N LEU A 106 8.55 3.02 3.61
CA LEU A 106 8.15 3.20 2.22
C LEU A 106 7.12 4.32 2.09
N LEU A 107 6.06 4.30 2.89
CA LEU A 107 5.03 5.34 2.90
C LEU A 107 5.64 6.73 3.17
N LEU A 108 6.54 6.85 4.15
CA LEU A 108 7.23 8.12 4.43
C LEU A 108 8.08 8.62 3.24
N ARG A 109 8.71 7.72 2.48
CA ARG A 109 9.47 8.10 1.28
C ARG A 109 8.55 8.59 0.17
N LEU A 110 7.43 7.90 -0.06
CA LEU A 110 6.42 8.30 -1.03
C LEU A 110 5.78 9.64 -0.67
N GLU A 111 5.48 9.85 0.61
CA GLU A 111 4.99 11.13 1.13
C GLU A 111 5.94 12.27 0.84
N ARG A 112 7.23 12.12 1.19
CA ARG A 112 8.25 13.16 0.92
C ARG A 112 8.36 13.48 -0.57
N LEU A 113 8.34 12.46 -1.43
CA LEU A 113 8.38 12.65 -2.88
C LEU A 113 7.20 13.48 -3.39
N ALA A 114 6.00 13.23 -2.85
CA ALA A 114 4.77 13.89 -3.27
C ALA A 114 4.41 15.15 -2.47
N GLN A 115 5.23 15.53 -1.48
CA GLN A 115 4.97 16.69 -0.63
C GLN A 115 4.96 18.01 -1.42
N SER A 116 5.83 18.11 -2.43
CA SER A 116 5.98 19.31 -3.28
C SER A 116 4.99 19.38 -4.43
N TRP A 117 4.12 18.37 -4.60
CA TRP A 117 3.23 18.31 -5.76
C TRP A 117 2.02 19.26 -5.61
N PRO A 118 1.70 20.05 -6.65
CA PRO A 118 0.57 20.96 -6.60
C PRO A 118 -0.76 20.21 -6.55
N GLN A 119 -1.69 20.77 -5.78
CA GLN A 119 -3.07 20.30 -5.66
C GLN A 119 -3.94 21.00 -6.72
N CYS A 120 -4.63 20.22 -7.54
CA CYS A 120 -5.59 20.68 -8.53
C CYS A 120 -7.00 20.24 -8.13
N LYS A 121 -7.90 21.21 -7.90
CA LYS A 121 -9.28 20.96 -7.42
C LYS A 121 -10.14 20.05 -8.32
N ALA A 122 -9.72 19.80 -9.56
CA ALA A 122 -10.43 18.97 -10.54
C ALA A 122 -9.58 17.75 -10.93
N THR A 123 -9.25 16.91 -9.95
CA THR A 123 -8.61 15.62 -10.22
C THR A 123 -9.60 14.50 -9.96
N ASP A 124 -9.74 13.59 -10.91
CA ASP A 124 -10.45 12.33 -10.70
C ASP A 124 -9.66 11.45 -9.73
N PRO A 125 -10.18 11.15 -8.52
CA PRO A 125 -9.48 10.29 -7.56
C PRO A 125 -9.28 8.86 -8.09
N THR A 126 -10.06 8.41 -9.08
CA THR A 126 -9.90 7.08 -9.67
C THR A 126 -8.65 6.96 -10.54
N ALA A 127 -8.17 8.06 -11.13
CA ALA A 127 -7.02 8.06 -12.02
C ALA A 127 -5.73 7.57 -11.32
N TRP A 128 -5.59 7.80 -10.01
CA TRP A 128 -4.47 7.26 -9.24
C TRP A 128 -4.59 5.77 -8.98
N LEU A 129 -5.79 5.29 -8.62
CA LEU A 129 -6.03 3.86 -8.40
C LEU A 129 -5.77 3.07 -9.67
N GLU A 130 -6.35 3.51 -10.79
CA GLU A 130 -6.15 2.88 -12.09
C GLU A 130 -4.70 2.99 -12.54
N GLY A 131 -4.07 4.15 -12.38
CA GLY A 131 -2.68 4.37 -12.77
C GLY A 131 -1.70 3.52 -11.98
N VAL A 132 -1.86 3.42 -10.66
CA VAL A 132 -1.02 2.55 -9.81
C VAL A 132 -1.23 1.09 -10.18
N ALA A 133 -2.48 0.69 -10.39
CA ALA A 133 -2.88 -0.66 -10.71
C ALA A 133 -2.44 -1.09 -12.12
N ALA A 134 -2.46 -0.23 -13.14
CA ALA A 134 -2.26 -0.58 -14.55
C ALA A 134 -0.98 -1.39 -14.90
N GLY A 135 -0.01 -1.49 -13.98
CA GLY A 135 1.18 -2.35 -14.12
C GLY A 135 0.99 -3.83 -13.74
N THR A 136 -0.14 -4.25 -13.16
CA THR A 136 -0.35 -5.64 -12.74
C THR A 136 -1.35 -6.36 -13.66
N ALA A 137 -0.86 -7.37 -14.40
CA ALA A 137 -1.62 -8.08 -15.44
C ALA A 137 -2.82 -8.92 -14.91
N THR A 138 -2.87 -9.16 -13.60
CA THR A 138 -3.89 -9.97 -12.90
C THR A 138 -4.57 -9.17 -11.79
N LEU A 139 -5.10 -8.00 -12.14
CA LEU A 139 -5.86 -7.20 -11.19
C LEU A 139 -7.23 -7.80 -10.90
N ASP A 140 -7.45 -8.07 -9.62
CA ASP A 140 -8.79 -8.23 -9.10
C ASP A 140 -9.49 -6.86 -9.11
N ARG A 141 -10.24 -6.61 -10.20
CA ARG A 141 -11.02 -5.38 -10.39
C ARG A 141 -12.11 -5.23 -9.34
N ASP A 142 -12.59 -6.33 -8.78
CA ASP A 142 -13.61 -6.31 -7.73
C ASP A 142 -12.99 -5.86 -6.40
N ALA A 143 -11.78 -6.32 -6.08
CA ALA A 143 -11.04 -5.83 -4.90
C ALA A 143 -10.68 -4.34 -5.01
N LEU A 144 -10.27 -3.86 -6.20
CA LEU A 144 -10.09 -2.42 -6.44
C LEU A 144 -11.39 -1.63 -6.26
N HIS A 145 -12.51 -2.18 -6.76
CA HIS A 145 -13.82 -1.55 -6.61
C HIS A 145 -14.26 -1.48 -5.14
N GLN A 146 -14.07 -2.56 -4.37
CA GLN A 146 -14.37 -2.59 -2.94
C GLN A 146 -13.52 -1.60 -2.16
N LEU A 147 -12.22 -1.54 -2.45
CA LEU A 147 -11.31 -0.56 -1.86
C LEU A 147 -11.75 0.87 -2.17
N ARG A 148 -12.16 1.14 -3.42
CA ARG A 148 -12.73 2.42 -3.81
C ARG A 148 -13.96 2.76 -2.99
N VAL A 149 -14.99 1.90 -3.00
CA VAL A 149 -16.25 2.14 -2.28
C VAL A 149 -16.02 2.37 -0.79
N ALA A 150 -15.14 1.60 -0.16
CA ALA A 150 -14.81 1.76 1.25
C ALA A 150 -14.09 3.09 1.55
N VAL A 151 -13.33 3.63 0.59
CA VAL A 151 -12.59 4.90 0.75
C VAL A 151 -13.42 6.13 0.37
N THR A 152 -14.24 6.05 -0.67
CA THR A 152 -15.07 7.17 -1.16
C THR A 152 -16.47 7.22 -0.53
N GLY A 153 -16.93 6.14 0.11
CA GLY A 153 -18.29 6.05 0.69
C GLY A 153 -19.41 5.98 -0.35
N THR A 154 -19.07 5.74 -1.61
CA THR A 154 -19.95 5.63 -2.79
C THR A 154 -19.48 4.47 -3.64
#